data_AF-A0A4V3WIV6-F1
#
_entry.id   AF-A0A4V3WIV6-F1
#
_cell.length_a   1.000
_cell.length_b   1.000
_cell.length_c   1.000
_cell.angle_alpha   90.00
_cell.angle_beta   90.00
_cell.angle_gamma   90.00
#
_symmetry.space_group_name_H-M   'P 1'
#
loop_
_entity.id
_entity.type
_entity.pdbx_description
1 polymer ?
#
loop_
_entity_poly.entity_id
_entity_poly.type
_entity_poly.pdbx_seq_one_letter_code
_entity_poly.pdbx_strand_id
1 'polypeptide(L)'
;MPETNVHRGDIELGGCQNHSHYHNVLSVYGMLMARSTYEGMKLSNENNRPFVLTRVGFIGSQRYAATWTGDNLCTWEHLHMSISMVLQLGLSGQPLSGPDIGGFERNSTPQLFGRWMGLDAMFPFCRGHSDTGTINHEPWSFGEEVCPYFTVTINNFIAFELCDLGSNVYSTDVCNQFYRNTNSDWG
;
A
#
# COMPACT_ATOMS: atom_id res chain seq x y z
N MET A 1 -2.15 -17.87 12.65
CA MET A 1 -2.81 -19.18 12.44
C MET A 1 -2.11 -20.20 13.32
N PRO A 2 -2.84 -21.12 13.99
CA PRO A 2 -2.22 -22.22 14.75
C PRO A 2 -1.35 -23.10 13.86
N GLU A 3 -0.21 -23.59 14.35
CA GLU A 3 0.67 -24.49 13.60
C GLU A 3 0.01 -25.83 13.23
N THR A 4 -0.99 -26.23 14.01
CA THR A 4 -1.80 -27.43 13.80
C THR A 4 -2.81 -27.30 12.67
N ASN A 5 -2.96 -26.11 12.07
CA ASN A 5 -3.85 -25.95 10.92
C ASN A 5 -3.32 -26.77 9.74
N VAL A 6 -4.21 -27.58 9.18
CA VAL A 6 -3.92 -28.41 8.01
C VAL A 6 -4.51 -27.75 6.78
N HIS A 7 -3.67 -27.54 5.78
CA HIS A 7 -4.04 -26.98 4.49
C HIS A 7 -4.17 -28.10 3.47
N ARG A 8 -5.27 -28.07 2.72
CA ARG A 8 -5.52 -28.98 1.61
C ARG A 8 -5.17 -28.26 0.32
N GLY A 9 -3.99 -28.55 -0.22
CA GLY A 9 -3.63 -28.10 -1.57
C GLY A 9 -3.38 -29.29 -2.47
N ASP A 10 -3.00 -28.97 -3.71
CA ASP A 10 -2.84 -29.95 -4.77
C ASP A 10 -1.75 -30.97 -4.46
N ILE A 11 -1.94 -32.20 -4.93
CA ILE A 11 -0.98 -33.30 -4.74
C ILE A 11 0.42 -32.93 -5.26
N GLU A 12 0.50 -32.17 -6.34
CA GLU A 12 1.76 -31.70 -6.94
C GLU A 12 2.52 -30.70 -6.05
N LEU A 13 1.82 -29.97 -5.18
CA LEU A 13 2.39 -28.98 -4.26
C LEU A 13 2.62 -29.56 -2.84
N GLY A 14 2.51 -30.87 -2.68
CA GLY A 14 2.73 -31.56 -1.41
C GLY A 14 1.46 -32.09 -0.74
N GLY A 15 0.28 -31.85 -1.32
CA GLY A 15 -1.00 -32.39 -0.84
C GLY A 15 -1.44 -31.84 0.52
N CYS A 16 -2.12 -32.65 1.33
CA CYS A 16 -2.57 -32.24 2.66
C CYS A 16 -1.38 -32.08 3.62
N GLN A 17 -1.01 -30.85 3.98
CA GLN A 17 0.16 -30.56 4.82
C GLN A 17 -0.16 -29.58 5.95
N ASN A 18 0.76 -29.48 6.92
CA ASN A 18 0.65 -28.51 8.00
C ASN A 18 0.84 -27.07 7.50
N HIS A 19 0.46 -26.12 8.36
CA HIS A 19 0.54 -24.70 8.04
C HIS A 19 1.96 -24.24 7.73
N SER A 20 2.98 -24.74 8.44
CA SER A 20 4.37 -24.34 8.23
C SER A 20 4.91 -24.76 6.86
N HIS A 21 4.54 -25.93 6.36
CA HIS A 21 4.89 -26.35 5.00
C HIS A 21 4.35 -25.36 3.96
N TYR A 22 3.05 -25.10 3.99
CA TYR A 22 2.42 -24.17 3.05
C TYR A 22 2.90 -22.75 3.24
N HIS A 23 3.12 -22.29 4.47
CA HIS A 23 3.68 -20.97 4.73
C HIS A 23 5.04 -20.80 4.04
N ASN A 24 5.93 -21.78 4.18
CA ASN A 24 7.26 -21.72 3.56
C ASN A 24 7.20 -21.86 2.04
N VAL A 25 6.45 -22.84 1.53
CA VAL A 25 6.33 -23.11 0.09
C VAL A 25 5.64 -21.94 -0.62
N LEU A 26 4.54 -21.42 -0.07
CA LEU A 26 3.83 -20.29 -0.67
C LEU A 26 4.61 -18.98 -0.55
N SER A 27 5.41 -18.79 0.51
CA SER A 27 6.30 -17.62 0.61
C SER A 27 7.36 -17.63 -0.49
N VAL A 28 7.99 -18.80 -0.73
CA VAL A 28 8.96 -18.96 -1.82
C VAL A 28 8.29 -18.80 -3.18
N TYR A 29 7.10 -19.37 -3.36
CA TYR A 29 6.31 -19.21 -4.58
C TYR A 29 6.00 -17.73 -4.86
N GLY A 30 5.53 -16.98 -3.87
CA GLY A 30 5.27 -15.53 -4.01
C GLY A 30 6.52 -14.74 -4.39
N MET A 31 7.68 -15.09 -3.81
CA MET A 31 8.95 -14.48 -4.21
C MET A 31 9.33 -14.80 -5.66
N LEU A 32 9.17 -16.05 -6.10
CA LEU A 32 9.48 -16.47 -7.48
C LEU A 32 8.51 -15.85 -8.49
N MET A 33 7.24 -15.67 -8.12
CA MET A 33 6.26 -14.93 -8.91
C MET A 33 6.71 -13.47 -9.07
N ALA A 34 7.00 -12.78 -7.98
CA ALA A 34 7.45 -11.38 -8.01
C ALA A 34 8.73 -11.21 -8.85
N ARG A 35 9.67 -12.14 -8.73
CA ARG A 35 10.90 -12.17 -9.55
C ARG A 35 10.59 -12.32 -11.04
N SER A 36 9.77 -13.32 -11.40
CA SER A 36 9.40 -13.58 -12.79
C SER A 36 8.68 -12.37 -13.41
N THR A 37 7.79 -11.72 -12.66
CA THR A 37 7.11 -10.50 -13.08
C THR A 37 8.11 -9.36 -13.30
N TYR A 38 9.04 -9.14 -12.37
CA TYR A 38 10.05 -8.10 -12.49
C TYR A 38 10.95 -8.30 -13.72
N GLU A 39 11.46 -9.53 -13.91
CA GLU A 39 12.28 -9.88 -15.07
C GLU A 39 11.48 -9.74 -16.38
N GLY A 40 10.23 -10.18 -16.42
CA GLY A 40 9.35 -10.01 -17.58
C GLY A 40 9.07 -8.55 -17.95
N MET A 41 8.80 -7.71 -16.95
CA MET A 41 8.61 -6.26 -17.18
C MET A 41 9.89 -5.60 -17.69
N LYS A 42 11.05 -6.00 -17.17
CA LYS A 42 12.34 -5.49 -17.63
C LYS A 42 12.63 -5.88 -19.09
N LEU A 43 12.26 -7.10 -19.49
CA LEU A 43 12.36 -7.53 -20.90
C LEU A 43 11.42 -6.74 -21.82
N SER A 44 10.25 -6.33 -21.32
CA SER A 44 9.31 -5.53 -22.10
C SER A 44 9.74 -4.07 -22.25
N ASN A 45 10.44 -3.50 -21.26
CA ASN A 45 10.95 -2.14 -21.31
C ASN A 45 12.24 -1.99 -20.49
N GLU A 46 13.38 -2.11 -21.17
CA GLU A 46 14.70 -2.13 -20.52
C GLU A 46 15.12 -0.79 -19.93
N ASN A 47 14.54 0.31 -20.42
CA ASN A 47 14.95 1.68 -20.05
C ASN A 47 14.25 2.18 -18.78
N ASN A 48 13.15 1.55 -18.38
CA ASN A 48 12.38 1.97 -17.21
C ASN A 48 12.52 0.97 -16.08
N ARG A 49 12.52 1.49 -14.84
CA ARG A 49 12.48 0.65 -13.65
C ARG A 49 11.08 0.05 -13.49
N PRO A 50 10.93 -1.28 -13.46
CA PRO A 50 9.64 -1.90 -13.19
C PRO A 50 9.16 -1.62 -11.76
N PHE A 51 7.86 -1.41 -11.60
CA PHE A 51 7.21 -1.39 -10.30
C PHE A 51 6.37 -2.66 -10.15
N VAL A 52 6.71 -3.48 -9.15
CA VAL A 52 5.99 -4.69 -8.80
C VAL A 52 5.57 -4.56 -7.34
N LEU A 53 4.30 -4.84 -7.05
CA LEU A 53 3.74 -4.87 -5.70
C LEU A 53 3.33 -6.30 -5.38
N THR A 54 3.84 -6.87 -4.29
CA THR A 54 3.52 -8.23 -3.86
C THR A 54 2.95 -8.27 -2.45
N ARG A 55 1.94 -9.13 -2.25
CA ARG A 55 1.36 -9.41 -0.93
C ARG A 55 2.21 -10.38 -0.12
N VAL A 56 2.90 -11.29 -0.81
CA VAL A 56 3.64 -12.39 -0.22
C VAL A 56 5.08 -12.33 -0.72
N GLY A 57 6.02 -12.51 0.20
CA GLY A 57 7.44 -12.50 -0.11
C GLY A 57 8.22 -13.40 0.83
N PHE A 58 9.40 -13.79 0.38
CA PHE A 58 10.39 -14.47 1.18
C PHE A 58 11.68 -13.63 1.23
N ILE A 59 12.70 -14.09 1.95
CA ILE A 59 13.97 -13.38 2.06
C ILE A 59 14.55 -13.06 0.68
N GLY A 60 14.86 -11.79 0.42
CA GLY A 60 15.37 -11.33 -0.87
C GLY A 60 14.31 -10.84 -1.86
N SER A 61 13.02 -10.85 -1.50
CA SER A 61 11.91 -10.32 -2.30
C SER A 61 11.98 -8.80 -2.53
N GLN A 62 12.62 -8.06 -1.62
CA GLN A 62 12.82 -6.60 -1.72
C GLN A 62 13.59 -6.15 -2.96
N ARG A 63 14.32 -7.07 -3.61
CA ARG A 63 15.04 -6.80 -4.86
C ARG A 63 14.11 -6.69 -6.08
N TYR A 64 12.91 -7.28 -5.98
CA TYR A 64 12.01 -7.45 -7.10
C TYR A 64 10.69 -6.70 -6.89
N ALA A 65 10.21 -6.54 -5.66
CA ALA A 65 8.89 -5.96 -5.40
C ALA A 65 8.79 -5.19 -4.08
N ALA A 66 7.93 -4.17 -4.09
CA ALA A 66 7.37 -3.52 -2.90
C ALA A 66 6.35 -4.45 -2.21
N THR A 67 6.04 -4.19 -0.95
CA THR A 67 5.02 -4.94 -0.19
C THR A 67 4.09 -3.99 0.55
N TRP A 68 2.78 -4.28 0.55
CA TRP A 68 1.84 -3.58 1.43
C TRP A 68 1.45 -4.48 2.60
N THR A 69 0.98 -3.89 3.70
CA THR A 69 0.67 -4.64 4.94
C THR A 69 -0.55 -5.57 4.83
N GLY A 70 -1.22 -5.61 3.68
CA GLY A 70 -2.43 -6.39 3.46
C GLY A 70 -3.71 -5.62 3.78
N ASP A 71 -4.80 -6.37 3.74
CA ASP A 71 -6.17 -5.89 3.84
C ASP A 71 -6.45 -5.44 5.30
N ASN A 72 -6.46 -4.13 5.53
CA ASN A 72 -6.69 -3.51 6.84
C ASN A 72 -8.13 -3.00 6.99
N LEU A 73 -8.58 -2.80 8.23
CA LEU A 73 -9.88 -2.21 8.54
C LEU A 73 -9.76 -0.70 8.71
N CYS A 74 -10.84 0.02 8.38
CA CYS A 74 -10.99 1.45 8.67
C CYS A 74 -11.20 1.71 10.18
N THR A 75 -10.20 1.43 11.01
CA THR A 75 -10.24 1.72 12.46
C THR A 75 -8.93 2.34 12.97
N TRP A 76 -9.03 3.04 14.10
CA TRP A 76 -7.87 3.67 14.75
C TRP A 76 -6.82 2.65 15.22
N GLU A 77 -7.27 1.45 15.60
CA GLU A 77 -6.39 0.35 16.00
C GLU A 77 -5.54 -0.12 14.82
N HIS A 78 -6.13 -0.24 13.64
CA HIS A 78 -5.39 -0.62 12.42
C HIS A 78 -4.43 0.49 11.97
N LEU A 79 -4.81 1.76 12.13
CA LEU A 79 -3.88 2.88 11.96
C LEU A 79 -2.67 2.73 12.90
N HIS A 80 -2.89 2.46 14.18
CA HIS A 80 -1.80 2.32 15.15
C HIS A 80 -0.91 1.09 14.88
N MET A 81 -1.53 -0.05 14.52
CA MET A 81 -0.78 -1.26 14.17
C MET A 81 0.09 -1.07 12.91
N SER A 82 -0.35 -0.25 11.95
CA SER A 82 0.39 -0.03 10.70
C SER A 82 1.82 0.46 10.92
N ILE A 83 2.05 1.33 11.91
CA ILE A 83 3.38 1.87 12.25
C ILE A 83 4.33 0.72 12.63
N SER A 84 3.91 -0.10 13.57
CA SER A 84 4.71 -1.24 14.04
C SER A 84 4.93 -2.27 12.94
N MET A 85 3.95 -2.49 12.06
CA MET A 85 4.08 -3.42 10.93
C MET A 85 5.10 -2.94 9.90
N VAL A 86 5.02 -1.67 9.49
CA VAL A 86 5.96 -1.09 8.51
C VAL A 86 7.38 -1.06 9.06
N LEU A 87 7.57 -0.70 10.34
CA LEU A 87 8.88 -0.72 10.98
C LEU A 87 9.48 -2.14 11.03
N GLN A 88 8.67 -3.15 11.37
CA GLN A 88 9.12 -4.54 11.40
C GLN A 88 9.46 -5.07 10.00
N LEU A 89 8.71 -4.69 8.97
CA LEU A 89 9.04 -5.01 7.58
C LEU A 89 10.35 -4.35 7.15
N GLY A 90 10.56 -3.08 7.49
CA GLY A 90 11.82 -2.37 7.26
C GLY A 90 13.01 -3.07 7.91
N LEU A 91 12.90 -3.46 9.18
CA LEU A 91 13.92 -4.22 9.90
C LEU A 91 14.16 -5.62 9.31
N SER A 92 13.13 -6.24 8.74
CA SER A 92 13.21 -7.54 8.06
C SER A 92 13.79 -7.43 6.64
N GLY A 93 14.22 -6.24 6.22
CA GLY A 93 14.85 -6.01 4.93
C GLY A 93 13.87 -5.72 3.80
N GLN A 94 12.63 -5.32 4.10
CA GLN A 94 11.64 -4.85 3.13
C GLN A 94 11.40 -3.34 3.30
N PRO A 95 12.25 -2.49 2.70
CA PRO A 95 12.22 -1.04 2.93
C PRO A 95 11.06 -0.34 2.23
N LEU A 96 10.56 -0.88 1.11
CA LEU A 96 9.47 -0.26 0.35
C LEU A 96 8.13 -0.90 0.75
N SER A 97 7.57 -0.41 1.87
CA SER A 97 6.30 -0.91 2.40
C SER A 97 5.43 0.14 3.07
N GLY A 98 4.12 -0.13 3.08
CA GLY A 98 3.11 0.75 3.68
C GLY A 98 1.71 0.10 3.73
N PRO A 99 0.78 0.66 4.51
CA PRO A 99 -0.59 0.20 4.60
C PRO A 99 -1.50 0.80 3.51
N ASP A 100 -2.75 0.36 3.48
CA ASP A 100 -3.79 1.03 2.70
C ASP A 100 -4.37 2.22 3.49
N ILE A 101 -4.24 3.43 2.92
CA ILE A 101 -4.62 4.68 3.57
C ILE A 101 -6.12 4.69 3.85
N GLY A 102 -6.48 5.01 5.10
CA GLY A 102 -7.87 5.12 5.52
C GLY A 102 -8.54 3.79 5.84
N GLY A 103 -7.91 2.67 5.49
CA GLY A 103 -8.43 1.32 5.63
C GLY A 103 -9.02 0.77 4.32
N PHE A 104 -8.78 -0.52 4.06
CA PHE A 104 -9.27 -1.25 2.91
C PHE A 104 -10.74 -1.64 3.10
N GLU A 105 -11.05 -2.32 4.20
CA GLU A 105 -12.41 -2.75 4.54
C GLU A 105 -13.15 -1.69 5.38
N ARG A 106 -14.46 -1.57 5.14
CA ARG A 106 -15.42 -0.65 5.79
C ARG A 106 -15.26 0.81 5.33
N ASN A 107 -16.10 1.69 5.87
CA ASN A 107 -16.09 3.10 5.53
C ASN A 107 -15.25 3.89 6.53
N SER A 108 -14.26 4.62 6.04
CA SER A 108 -13.46 5.53 6.86
C SER A 108 -14.27 6.78 7.24
N THR A 109 -13.88 7.45 8.32
CA THR A 109 -14.39 8.79 8.64
C THR A 109 -13.41 9.85 8.14
N PRO A 110 -13.85 11.07 7.80
CA PRO A 110 -12.96 12.14 7.34
C PRO A 110 -11.77 12.37 8.29
N GLN A 111 -12.01 12.32 9.60
CA GLN A 111 -11.01 12.50 10.64
C GLN A 111 -9.98 11.36 10.67
N LEU A 112 -10.43 10.11 10.55
CA LEU A 112 -9.55 8.95 10.49
C LEU A 112 -8.71 8.99 9.22
N PHE A 113 -9.35 9.21 8.07
CA PHE A 113 -8.70 9.25 6.78
C PHE A 113 -7.65 10.37 6.70
N GLY A 114 -7.98 11.59 7.13
CA GLY A 114 -7.04 12.72 7.15
C GLY A 114 -5.82 12.45 8.03
N ARG A 115 -6.02 11.90 9.24
CA ARG A 115 -4.91 11.51 10.12
C ARG A 115 -4.05 10.42 9.53
N TRP A 116 -4.66 9.42 8.91
CA TRP A 116 -3.95 8.33 8.26
C TRP A 116 -3.10 8.86 7.11
N MET A 117 -3.66 9.71 6.27
CA MET A 117 -2.98 10.33 5.13
C MET A 117 -1.74 11.13 5.57
N GLY A 118 -1.86 11.94 6.62
CA GLY A 118 -0.70 12.67 7.17
C GLY A 118 0.41 11.76 7.71
N LEU A 119 0.06 10.61 8.29
CA LEU A 119 1.02 9.60 8.73
C LEU A 119 1.66 8.86 7.55
N ASP A 120 0.84 8.47 6.58
CA ASP A 120 1.25 7.67 5.42
C ASP A 120 2.21 8.41 4.50
N ALA A 121 2.13 9.75 4.50
CA ALA A 121 3.11 10.63 3.88
C ALA A 121 4.55 10.42 4.38
N MET A 122 4.75 9.75 5.52
CA MET A 122 6.06 9.40 6.06
C MET A 122 6.47 7.95 5.79
N PHE A 123 5.58 7.12 5.23
CA PHE A 123 5.93 5.76 4.87
C PHE A 123 6.60 5.68 3.49
N PRO A 124 7.51 4.72 3.27
CA PRO A 124 8.19 4.55 1.99
C PRO A 124 7.26 4.24 0.81
N PHE A 125 6.10 3.64 1.08
CA PHE A 125 5.08 3.34 0.09
C PHE A 125 3.74 3.88 0.59
N CYS A 126 3.10 4.74 -0.19
CA CYS A 126 1.78 5.28 0.13
C CYS A 126 0.74 4.87 -0.92
N ARG A 127 -0.45 4.47 -0.48
CA ARG A 127 -1.54 4.11 -1.42
C ARG A 127 -2.91 4.27 -0.79
N GLY A 128 -3.80 5.03 -1.44
CA GLY A 128 -5.23 4.96 -1.18
C GLY A 128 -5.83 3.73 -1.86
N HIS A 129 -6.42 2.82 -1.09
CA HIS A 129 -7.05 1.61 -1.59
C HIS A 129 -8.25 1.23 -0.72
N SER A 130 -9.35 0.82 -1.33
CA SER A 130 -10.59 0.45 -0.65
C SER A 130 -11.25 -0.76 -1.31
N ASP A 131 -12.06 -1.47 -0.53
CA ASP A 131 -12.82 -2.61 -1.00
C ASP A 131 -14.02 -2.20 -1.87
N THR A 132 -14.54 -3.14 -2.64
CA THR A 132 -15.71 -2.93 -3.48
C THR A 132 -16.96 -2.78 -2.60
N GLY A 133 -17.68 -1.66 -2.78
CA GLY A 133 -18.91 -1.38 -2.03
C GLY A 133 -18.73 -0.55 -0.77
N THR A 134 -17.50 -0.09 -0.47
CA THR A 134 -17.28 1.00 0.49
C THR A 134 -17.60 2.35 -0.15
N ILE A 135 -17.63 3.40 0.66
CA ILE A 135 -17.57 4.76 0.14
C ILE A 135 -16.25 4.99 -0.61
N ASN A 136 -16.25 6.02 -1.43
CA ASN A 136 -15.09 6.52 -2.13
C ASN A 136 -13.99 6.97 -1.14
N HIS A 137 -12.82 6.33 -1.20
CA HIS A 137 -11.68 6.62 -0.32
C HIS A 137 -10.61 7.54 -0.97
N GLU A 138 -11.02 8.43 -1.87
CA GLU A 138 -10.13 9.49 -2.35
C GLU A 138 -10.20 10.74 -1.46
N PRO A 139 -9.11 11.51 -1.33
CA PRO A 139 -9.08 12.66 -0.42
C PRO A 139 -10.16 13.73 -0.68
N TRP A 140 -10.58 13.92 -1.94
CA TRP A 140 -11.68 14.83 -2.26
C TRP A 140 -13.04 14.29 -1.82
N SER A 141 -13.23 12.97 -1.72
CA SER A 141 -14.51 12.35 -1.37
C SER A 141 -14.91 12.60 0.10
N PHE A 142 -13.97 13.03 0.96
CA PHE A 142 -14.20 13.36 2.37
C PHE A 142 -14.41 14.85 2.65
N GLY A 143 -14.46 15.70 1.61
CA GLY A 143 -14.68 17.14 1.74
C GLY A 143 -13.45 17.94 2.18
N GLU A 144 -13.64 19.24 2.43
CA GLU A 144 -12.54 20.18 2.69
C GLU A 144 -11.76 19.87 3.99
N GLU A 145 -12.31 19.09 4.93
CA GLU A 145 -11.64 18.70 6.18
C GLU A 145 -10.37 17.87 5.92
N VAL A 146 -10.33 17.10 4.84
CA VAL A 146 -9.21 16.21 4.50
C VAL A 146 -8.15 16.92 3.64
N CYS A 147 -8.51 17.97 2.91
CA CYS A 147 -7.60 18.66 1.98
C CYS A 147 -6.28 19.18 2.59
N PRO A 148 -6.22 19.67 3.85
CA PRO A 148 -4.96 20.04 4.47
C PRO A 148 -3.99 18.86 4.60
N TYR A 149 -4.48 17.67 4.96
CA TYR A 149 -3.66 16.46 5.10
C TYR A 149 -3.16 15.95 3.75
N PHE A 150 -4.00 16.04 2.71
CA PHE A 150 -3.60 15.73 1.35
C PHE A 150 -2.49 16.66 0.85
N THR A 151 -2.58 17.95 1.17
CA THR A 151 -1.55 18.93 0.82
C THR A 151 -0.22 18.62 1.49
N VAL A 152 -0.23 18.23 2.78
CA VAL A 152 0.98 17.77 3.48
C VAL A 152 1.55 16.52 2.81
N THR A 153 0.70 15.58 2.41
CA THR A 153 1.13 14.35 1.73
C THR A 153 1.82 14.67 0.41
N ILE A 154 1.16 15.41 -0.46
CA ILE A 154 1.71 15.87 -1.74
C ILE A 154 3.01 16.64 -1.53
N ASN A 155 3.05 17.58 -0.59
CA ASN A 155 4.25 18.37 -0.32
C ASN A 155 5.40 17.52 0.22
N ASN A 156 5.16 16.47 1.00
CA ASN A 156 6.21 15.55 1.44
C ASN A 156 6.74 14.69 0.27
N PHE A 157 5.87 14.19 -0.60
CA PHE A 157 6.29 13.46 -1.81
C PHE A 157 7.15 14.35 -2.71
N ILE A 158 6.66 15.55 -2.98
CA ILE A 158 7.38 16.54 -3.77
C ILE A 158 8.65 16.99 -3.04
N ALA A 159 8.67 17.24 -1.73
CA ALA A 159 9.89 17.63 -1.01
C ALA A 159 10.98 16.55 -1.05
N PHE A 160 10.60 15.27 -1.01
CA PHE A 160 11.55 14.17 -1.21
C PHE A 160 12.12 14.15 -2.64
N GLU A 161 11.29 14.43 -3.65
CA GLU A 161 11.68 14.48 -5.06
C GLU A 161 12.43 15.78 -5.44
N LEU A 162 12.15 16.89 -4.76
CA LEU A 162 12.75 18.22 -4.94
C LEU A 162 14.07 18.39 -4.21
N CYS A 163 14.31 17.65 -3.12
CA CYS A 163 15.67 17.56 -2.56
C CYS A 163 16.66 16.99 -3.58
N ASP A 164 16.20 16.24 -4.59
CA ASP A 164 17.00 15.79 -5.74
C ASP A 164 16.88 16.70 -6.99
N LEU A 165 15.86 17.56 -7.12
CA LEU A 165 15.57 18.29 -8.38
C LEU A 165 15.28 19.81 -8.28
N GLY A 166 15.38 20.46 -7.12
CA GLY A 166 15.49 21.93 -7.01
C GLY A 166 14.39 22.79 -7.66
N SER A 167 13.19 22.26 -7.88
CA SER A 167 12.00 23.00 -8.37
C SER A 167 10.98 23.24 -7.25
N ASN A 168 9.90 23.99 -7.48
CA ASN A 168 9.04 24.57 -6.43
C ASN A 168 7.55 24.30 -6.72
N VAL A 169 6.81 23.90 -5.66
CA VAL A 169 5.37 24.13 -5.38
C VAL A 169 4.29 23.32 -6.12
N TYR A 170 3.41 22.67 -5.34
CA TYR A 170 1.98 22.49 -5.66
C TYR A 170 1.12 22.81 -4.41
N SER A 171 0.24 23.83 -4.49
CA SER A 171 -0.58 24.35 -3.37
C SER A 171 -1.88 23.57 -3.18
N THR A 172 -2.53 23.80 -2.04
CA THR A 172 -3.88 23.36 -1.62
C THR A 172 -5.00 23.43 -2.67
N ASP A 173 -4.81 24.19 -3.75
CA ASP A 173 -5.84 24.48 -4.75
C ASP A 173 -6.23 23.25 -5.57
N VAL A 174 -5.32 22.29 -5.77
CA VAL A 174 -5.58 21.09 -6.57
C VAL A 174 -6.66 20.22 -5.92
N CYS A 175 -6.60 20.00 -4.60
CA CYS A 175 -7.60 19.22 -3.86
C CYS A 175 -9.00 19.84 -3.95
N ASN A 176 -9.08 21.14 -3.69
CA ASN A 176 -10.33 21.89 -3.74
C ASN A 176 -10.90 21.95 -5.16
N GLN A 177 -10.04 22.02 -6.18
CA GLN A 177 -10.47 22.03 -7.57
C GLN A 177 -11.02 20.67 -8.00
N PHE A 178 -10.40 19.56 -7.61
CA PHE A 178 -10.97 18.22 -7.83
C PHE A 178 -12.28 18.04 -7.08
N TYR A 179 -12.38 18.44 -5.81
CA TYR A 179 -13.63 18.39 -5.05
C TYR A 179 -14.77 19.17 -5.70
N ARG A 180 -14.50 20.37 -6.20
CA ARG A 180 -15.50 21.20 -6.90
C ARG A 180 -15.93 20.57 -8.21
N ASN A 181 -14.99 20.04 -8.99
CA ASN A 181 -15.28 19.40 -10.27
C ASN A 181 -16.06 18.09 -10.12
N THR A 182 -15.79 17.29 -9.07
CA THR A 182 -16.55 16.05 -8.83
C THR A 182 -17.97 16.30 -8.33
N ASN A 183 -18.22 17.44 -7.69
CA ASN A 183 -19.56 17.82 -7.21
C ASN A 183 -20.36 18.67 -8.22
N SER A 184 -19.73 19.22 -9.26
CA SER A 184 -20.43 19.97 -10.32
C SER A 184 -21.08 19.09 -11.38
N ASP A 185 -20.66 17.83 -11.50
CA ASP A 185 -21.12 16.91 -12.56
C ASP A 185 -22.37 16.09 -12.18
N TRP A 186 -22.98 16.36 -11.01
CA TRP A 186 -24.18 15.67 -10.51
C TRP A 186 -25.26 16.62 -9.93
N GLY A 187 -25.26 17.89 -10.37
CA GLY A 187 -26.29 18.89 -10.03
C GLY A 187 -27.40 19.01 -11.08
#